data_AF-A0A947JA51-F1
#
_entry.id   AF-A0A947JA51-F1
#
_cell.length_a   1.000
_cell.length_b   1.000
_cell.length_c   1.000
_cell.angle_alpha   90.00
_cell.angle_beta   90.00
_cell.angle_gamma   90.00
#
_symmetry.space_group_name_H-M   'P 1'
#
loop_
_entity.id
_entity.type
_entity.pdbx_description
1 polymer ?
#
loop_
_entity_poly.entity_id
_entity_poly.type
_entity_poly.pdbx_seq_one_letter_code
_entity_poly.pdbx_strand_id
1 'polypeptide(L)'
;FNDATKGETPGIIIPVVISVYLGGKYDFVLKQPPAAELIKMAAGIQAGSSVPNRMKVARITTEQVRRIAERKLPDLNTYKLESAMKIIEGTARNMGVEVVSG
;
A
#
# COMPACT_ATOMS: atom_id res chain seq x y z
N PHE A 1 7.31 16.04 11.29
CA PHE A 1 6.31 15.62 10.29
C PHE A 1 6.64 16.16 8.90
N ASN A 2 6.51 17.48 8.65
CA ASN A 2 6.70 18.07 7.31
C ASN A 2 8.04 17.72 6.64
N ASP A 3 9.16 17.74 7.37
CA ASP A 3 10.46 17.34 6.79
C ASP A 3 10.55 15.85 6.48
N ALA A 4 9.90 15.00 7.27
CA ALA A 4 9.91 13.55 7.12
C ALA A 4 9.04 13.06 5.95
N THR A 5 8.14 13.89 5.42
CA THR A 5 7.26 13.58 4.28
C THR A 5 7.69 14.24 2.96
N LYS A 6 8.81 14.99 2.92
CA LYS A 6 9.27 15.73 1.74
C LYS A 6 9.59 14.87 0.50
N GLY A 7 10.02 13.62 0.71
CA GLY A 7 10.39 12.70 -0.37
C GLY A 7 9.23 11.91 -0.98
N GLU A 8 8.02 12.14 -0.50
CA GLU A 8 6.85 11.34 -0.85
C GLU A 8 6.00 12.02 -1.93
N THR A 9 5.27 11.22 -2.69
CA THR A 9 4.45 11.73 -3.80
C THR A 9 3.38 12.68 -3.27
N PRO A 10 3.29 13.93 -3.77
CA PRO A 10 2.25 14.86 -3.34
C PRO A 10 0.85 14.26 -3.50
N GLY A 11 0.02 14.38 -2.46
CA GLY A 11 -1.35 13.83 -2.44
C GLY A 11 -1.47 12.36 -2.02
N ILE A 12 -0.35 11.68 -1.71
CA ILE A 12 -0.39 10.33 -1.16
C ILE A 12 -0.70 10.33 0.34
N ILE A 13 -1.57 9.41 0.78
CA ILE A 13 -1.91 9.26 2.19
C ILE A 13 -0.83 8.41 2.88
N ILE A 14 -0.14 9.00 3.84
CA ILE A 14 0.90 8.35 4.64
C ILE A 14 0.39 8.16 6.07
N PRO A 15 0.25 6.92 6.55
CA PRO A 15 -0.14 6.68 7.93
C PRO A 15 1.00 7.06 8.88
N VAL A 16 0.65 7.69 10.00
CA VAL A 16 1.57 7.97 11.10
C VAL A 16 1.10 7.27 12.37
N VAL A 17 2.03 6.61 13.07
CA VAL A 17 1.80 6.10 14.42
C VAL A 17 2.45 7.08 15.39
N ILE A 18 1.68 7.60 16.33
CA ILE A 18 2.16 8.54 17.35
C ILE A 18 2.14 7.84 18.71
N SER A 19 3.29 7.82 19.38
CA SER A 19 3.45 7.33 20.75
C SER A 19 3.58 8.55 21.66
N VAL A 20 2.68 8.70 22.63
CA VAL A 20 2.70 9.81 23.59
C VAL A 20 3.10 9.28 24.97
N TYR A 21 4.08 9.92 25.60
CA TYR A 21 4.61 9.56 26.90
C TYR A 21 4.19 10.58 27.97
N LEU A 22 4.21 10.16 29.23
CA LEU A 22 4.00 11.06 30.36
C LEU A 22 5.07 12.17 30.36
N GLY A 23 4.67 13.40 30.65
CA GLY A 23 5.56 14.58 30.59
C GLY A 23 5.65 15.24 29.22
N GLY A 24 4.72 14.95 28.30
CA GLY A 24 4.56 15.69 27.04
C GLY A 24 5.55 15.32 25.94
N LYS A 25 6.40 14.30 26.15
CA LYS A 25 7.25 13.75 25.09
C LYS A 25 6.40 12.89 24.15
N TYR A 26 6.69 12.95 22.85
CA TYR A 26 6.06 12.11 21.85
C TYR A 26 7.08 11.67 20.80
N ASP A 27 6.90 10.46 20.30
CA ASP A 27 7.62 9.91 19.16
C ASP A 27 6.62 9.60 18.05
N PHE A 28 7.05 9.65 16.79
CA PHE A 28 6.22 9.26 15.66
C PHE A 28 6.98 8.41 14.66
N VAL A 29 6.28 7.46 14.05
CA VAL A 29 6.80 6.61 12.98
C VAL A 29 5.89 6.76 11.77
N LEU A 30 6.47 7.17 10.64
CA LEU A 30 5.79 7.15 9.35
C LEU A 30 5.80 5.73 8.79
N LYS A 31 4.64 5.25 8.37
CA LYS A 31 4.49 3.98 7.67
C LYS A 31 4.40 4.22 6.17
N GLN A 32 4.59 3.18 5.39
CA GLN A 32 4.34 3.23 3.95
C GLN A 32 2.85 3.45 3.68
N PRO A 33 2.51 4.08 2.53
CA PRO A 33 1.13 4.24 2.10
C PRO A 33 0.34 2.92 2.14
N PRO A 34 -0.99 2.96 2.38
CA PRO A 34 -1.81 1.76 2.38
C PRO A 34 -1.65 0.97 1.08
N ALA A 35 -1.73 -0.37 1.18
CA ALA A 35 -1.58 -1.24 0.00
C ALA A 35 -2.59 -0.87 -1.10
N ALA A 36 -3.82 -0.50 -0.71
CA ALA A 36 -4.86 -0.05 -1.63
C ALA A 36 -4.48 1.23 -2.39
N GLU A 37 -3.84 2.21 -1.74
CA GLU A 37 -3.35 3.42 -2.41
C GLU A 37 -2.23 3.10 -3.40
N LEU A 38 -1.27 2.26 -3.00
CA LEU A 38 -0.20 1.78 -3.88
C LEU A 38 -0.74 1.04 -5.12
N ILE A 39 -1.75 0.19 -4.93
CA ILE A 39 -2.42 -0.52 -6.03
C ILE A 39 -3.16 0.46 -6.93
N LYS A 40 -3.90 1.44 -6.38
CA LYS A 40 -4.61 2.47 -7.16
C LYS A 40 -3.66 3.25 -8.05
N MET A 41 -2.51 3.68 -7.51
CA MET A 41 -1.50 4.40 -8.29
C MET A 41 -0.89 3.52 -9.39
N ALA A 42 -0.56 2.26 -9.09
CA ALA A 42 -0.01 1.34 -10.10
C ALA A 42 -1.03 1.00 -11.20
N ALA A 43 -2.31 0.96 -10.85
CA ALA A 43 -3.42 0.69 -11.76
C ALA A 43 -3.96 1.93 -12.50
N GLY A 44 -3.56 3.15 -12.08
CA GLY A 44 -4.06 4.40 -12.63
C GLY A 44 -5.54 4.69 -12.33
N ILE A 45 -6.10 4.13 -11.24
CA ILE A 45 -7.52 4.29 -10.89
C ILE A 45 -7.70 5.12 -9.62
N GLN A 46 -8.83 5.82 -9.51
CA GLN A 46 -9.16 6.62 -8.32
C GLN A 46 -9.92 5.81 -7.25
N ALA A 47 -10.66 4.78 -7.67
CA ALA A 47 -11.48 3.94 -6.79
C ALA A 47 -11.42 2.47 -7.22
N GLY A 48 -11.59 1.57 -6.24
CA GLY A 48 -11.76 0.14 -6.49
C GLY A 48 -13.20 -0.21 -6.91
N SER A 49 -13.42 -1.48 -7.20
CA SER A 49 -14.74 -2.02 -7.57
C SER A 49 -15.71 -1.99 -6.38
N SER A 50 -16.95 -1.52 -6.62
CA SER A 50 -18.04 -1.66 -5.65
C SER A 50 -18.55 -3.11 -5.53
N VAL A 51 -18.20 -3.98 -6.49
CA VAL A 51 -18.51 -5.42 -6.47
C VAL A 51 -17.27 -6.25 -6.89
N PRO A 52 -16.21 -6.31 -6.06
CA PRO A 52 -14.87 -6.83 -6.41
C PRO A 52 -14.83 -8.24 -7.02
N ASN A 53 -15.75 -9.10 -6.59
CA ASN A 53 -15.84 -10.50 -7.02
C ASN A 53 -16.55 -10.67 -8.37
N ARG A 54 -17.23 -9.63 -8.87
CA ARG A 54 -18.01 -9.68 -10.13
C ARG A 54 -17.48 -8.72 -11.19
N MET A 55 -17.07 -7.52 -10.80
CA MET A 55 -16.59 -6.50 -11.72
C MET A 55 -15.11 -6.22 -11.47
N LYS A 56 -14.29 -6.49 -12.48
CA LYS A 56 -12.88 -6.11 -12.49
C LYS A 56 -12.74 -4.71 -13.09
N VAL A 57 -12.05 -3.83 -12.37
CA VAL A 57 -11.96 -2.40 -12.70
C VAL A 57 -10.58 -1.97 -13.20
N ALA A 58 -9.55 -2.80 -12.96
CA ALA A 58 -8.21 -2.56 -13.47
C ALA A 58 -7.37 -3.84 -13.49
N ARG A 59 -6.18 -3.73 -14.09
CA ARG A 59 -5.17 -4.78 -14.12
C ARG A 59 -3.82 -4.24 -13.66
N ILE A 60 -3.07 -5.05 -12.93
CA ILE A 60 -1.67 -4.77 -12.60
C ILE A 60 -0.82 -6.01 -12.92
N THR A 61 0.44 -5.79 -13.26
CA THR A 61 1.39 -6.86 -13.57
C THR A 61 2.00 -7.42 -12.29
N THR A 62 2.50 -8.66 -12.35
CA THR A 62 3.28 -9.27 -11.26
C THR A 62 4.48 -8.42 -10.85
N GLU A 63 5.12 -7.73 -11.80
CA GLU A 63 6.24 -6.82 -11.54
C GLU A 63 5.80 -5.59 -10.72
N GLN A 64 4.63 -5.01 -11.02
CA GLN A 64 4.07 -3.93 -10.21
C GLN A 64 3.72 -4.42 -8.80
N VAL A 65 3.15 -5.63 -8.67
CA VAL A 65 2.88 -6.26 -7.36
C VAL A 65 4.17 -6.42 -6.56
N ARG A 66 5.25 -6.89 -7.19
CA ARG A 66 6.56 -7.04 -6.56
C ARG A 66 7.08 -5.71 -6.03
N ARG A 67 7.06 -4.64 -6.83
CA ARG A 67 7.52 -3.31 -6.39
C ARG A 67 6.71 -2.76 -5.22
N ILE A 68 5.39 -2.96 -5.24
CA ILE A 68 4.51 -2.57 -4.12
C ILE A 68 4.87 -3.38 -2.87
N ALA A 69 5.11 -4.68 -3.02
CA ALA A 69 5.47 -5.57 -1.92
C ALA A 69 6.84 -5.20 -1.31
N GLU A 70 7.86 -4.92 -2.12
CA GLU A 70 9.17 -4.46 -1.66
C GLU A 70 9.06 -3.16 -0.88
N ARG A 71 8.33 -2.18 -1.43
CA ARG A 71 8.11 -0.90 -0.77
C ARG A 71 7.43 -1.08 0.58
N LYS A 72 6.39 -1.94 0.65
CA LYS A 72 5.58 -2.11 1.85
C LYS A 72 6.14 -3.12 2.85
N LEU A 73 7.12 -3.93 2.47
CA LEU A 73 7.71 -4.99 3.29
C LEU A 73 8.09 -4.54 4.72
N PRO A 74 8.67 -3.34 4.96
CA PRO A 74 9.00 -2.88 6.31
C PRO A 74 7.80 -2.73 7.25
N ASP A 75 6.59 -2.56 6.70
CA ASP A 75 5.34 -2.42 7.48
C ASP A 75 4.58 -3.74 7.65
N LEU A 76 4.93 -4.77 6.87
CA LEU A 76 4.19 -6.03 6.85
C LEU A 76 4.66 -6.95 7.98
N ASN A 77 3.78 -7.88 8.36
CA ASN A 77 4.07 -8.92 9.35
C ASN A 77 4.90 -10.08 8.79
N THR A 78 5.62 -9.88 7.68
CA THR A 78 6.39 -10.92 7.00
C THR A 78 7.72 -10.39 6.50
N TYR A 79 8.72 -11.25 6.48
CA TYR A 79 10.08 -10.96 6.01
C TYR A 79 10.36 -11.52 4.61
N LYS A 80 9.45 -12.35 4.07
CA LYS A 80 9.61 -12.98 2.76
C LYS A 80 8.87 -12.17 1.70
N LEU A 81 9.59 -11.76 0.65
CA LEU A 81 9.01 -11.00 -0.46
C LEU A 81 7.83 -11.73 -1.11
N GLU A 82 7.92 -13.05 -1.30
CA GLU A 82 6.83 -13.85 -1.87
C GLU A 82 5.55 -13.80 -1.01
N SER A 83 5.69 -13.84 0.32
CA SER A 83 4.56 -13.70 1.23
C SER A 83 3.98 -12.29 1.19
N ALA A 84 4.84 -11.28 1.09
CA ALA A 84 4.40 -9.89 0.91
C ALA A 84 3.64 -9.71 -0.41
N MET A 85 4.10 -10.29 -1.51
CA MET A 85 3.39 -10.27 -2.79
C MET A 85 1.98 -10.87 -2.66
N LYS A 86 1.83 -12.03 -1.99
CA LYS A 86 0.51 -12.63 -1.74
C LYS A 86 -0.43 -11.71 -0.95
N ILE A 87 0.09 -10.95 0.01
CA ILE A 87 -0.70 -9.95 0.76
C ILE A 87 -1.20 -8.84 -0.17
N ILE A 88 -0.33 -8.34 -1.05
CA ILE A 88 -0.68 -7.32 -2.03
C ILE A 88 -1.69 -7.86 -3.06
N GLU A 89 -1.50 -9.07 -3.57
CA GLU A 89 -2.43 -9.74 -4.48
C GLU A 89 -3.82 -9.95 -3.85
N GLY A 90 -3.86 -10.35 -2.58
CA GLY A 90 -5.12 -10.47 -1.82
C GLY A 90 -5.86 -9.14 -1.75
N THR A 91 -5.12 -8.04 -1.52
CA THR A 91 -5.68 -6.69 -1.51
C THR A 91 -6.19 -6.29 -2.90
N ALA A 92 -5.42 -6.53 -3.96
CA ALA A 92 -5.81 -6.26 -5.34
C ALA A 92 -7.11 -7.00 -5.71
N ARG A 93 -7.20 -8.29 -5.36
CA ARG A 93 -8.40 -9.10 -5.57
C ARG A 93 -9.62 -8.52 -4.86
N ASN A 94 -9.46 -8.11 -3.60
CA ASN A 94 -10.54 -7.50 -2.80
C ASN A 94 -10.95 -6.10 -3.30
N MET A 95 -10.11 -5.45 -4.11
CA MET A 95 -10.44 -4.19 -4.78
C MET A 95 -11.03 -4.39 -6.19
N GLY A 96 -11.14 -5.63 -6.67
CA GLY A 96 -11.54 -5.91 -8.06
C GLY A 96 -10.46 -5.56 -9.07
N VAL A 97 -9.20 -5.55 -8.66
CA VAL A 97 -8.03 -5.42 -9.55
C VAL A 97 -7.50 -6.82 -9.85
N GLU A 98 -7.33 -7.12 -11.13
CA GLU A 98 -6.80 -8.39 -11.60
C GLU A 98 -5.28 -8.34 -11.73
N VAL A 99 -4.60 -9.40 -11.29
CA VAL A 99 -3.14 -9.52 -11.44
C VAL A 99 -2.89 -10.37 -12.67
N VAL A 100 -2.19 -9.80 -13.65
CA VAL A 100 -1.82 -10.48 -14.88
C VAL A 100 -0.34 -10.83 -14.86
N SER A 101 -0.02 -12.07 -15.19
CA SER A 101 1.33 -12.45 -15.60
C SER A 101 1.63 -11.70 -16.90
N GLY A 102 2.61 -10.78 -16.84
CA GLY A 102 3.12 -10.08 -18.02
C GLY A 102 3.76 -11.04 -19.02
#